data_AF-A0A5C8IFH7-F1
#
_entry.id   AF-A0A5C8IFH7-F1
#
_cell.length_a   1.000
_cell.length_b   1.000
_cell.length_c   1.000
_cell.angle_alpha   90.00
_cell.angle_beta   90.00
_cell.angle_gamma   90.00
#
_symmetry.space_group_name_H-M   'P 1'
#
loop_
_entity.id
_entity.type
_entity.pdbx_description
1 polymer ?
#
loop_
_entity_poly.entity_id
_entity_poly.type
_entity_poly.pdbx_seq_one_letter_code
_entity_poly.pdbx_strand_id
1 'polypeptide(L)'
;MNWLYLLALVVSIGGMVVLDLRFRLFFAVAPLRAAVVLVVGVAFFLAWDAVGIGAGIFFRGAPELLIGVELAPELPLEELFFLTLLCYLTMNLVTGLPRIVGAVRTRREVAR
;
A
#
# COMPACT_ATOMS: atom_id res chain seq x y z
N MET A 1 20.72 -0.05 -11.32
CA MET A 1 20.34 -0.44 -9.95
C MET A 1 18.83 -0.31 -9.82
N ASN A 2 18.08 -1.14 -10.56
CA ASN A 2 16.69 -0.81 -10.90
C ASN A 2 15.67 -1.75 -10.27
N TRP A 3 15.95 -3.05 -10.30
CA TRP A 3 15.05 -4.08 -9.78
C TRP A 3 14.94 -4.13 -8.26
N LEU A 4 15.86 -3.50 -7.53
CA LEU A 4 15.88 -3.53 -6.06
C LEU A 4 14.67 -2.81 -5.47
N TYR A 5 14.22 -1.72 -6.07
CA TYR A 5 13.05 -1.00 -5.57
C TYR A 5 11.78 -1.82 -5.75
N LEU A 6 11.55 -2.32 -6.97
CA LEU A 6 10.42 -3.22 -7.24
C LEU A 6 10.46 -4.47 -6.35
N LEU A 7 11.64 -5.08 -6.16
CA LEU A 7 11.81 -6.21 -5.26
C LEU A 7 11.44 -5.85 -3.82
N ALA A 8 11.90 -4.69 -3.32
CA ALA A 8 11.57 -4.21 -1.99
C ALA A 8 10.05 -3.98 -1.82
N LEU A 9 9.38 -3.44 -2.85
CA LEU A 9 7.92 -3.29 -2.86
C LEU A 9 7.22 -4.63 -2.81
N VAL A 10 7.60 -5.58 -3.67
CA VAL A 10 7.01 -6.94 -3.70
C VAL A 10 7.20 -7.66 -2.36
N VAL A 11 8.41 -7.59 -1.78
CA VAL A 11 8.69 -8.17 -0.46
C VAL A 11 7.84 -7.50 0.62
N SER A 12 7.68 -6.18 0.57
CA SER A 12 6.88 -5.43 1.53
C SER A 12 5.39 -5.79 1.42
N ILE A 13 4.84 -5.89 0.21
CA ILE A 13 3.47 -6.33 -0.04
C ILE A 13 3.28 -7.77 0.45
N GLY A 14 4.23 -8.66 0.15
CA GLY A 14 4.22 -10.04 0.66
C GLY A 14 4.19 -10.08 2.20
N GLY A 15 4.99 -9.25 2.86
CA GLY A 15 4.95 -9.08 4.31
C GLY A 15 3.58 -8.60 4.82
N MET A 16 2.95 -7.65 4.13
CA MET A 16 1.59 -7.19 4.47
C MET A 16 0.54 -8.30 4.33
N VAL A 17 0.64 -9.16 3.30
CA VAL A 17 -0.24 -10.33 3.15
C VAL A 17 -0.06 -11.30 4.32
N VAL A 18 1.18 -11.61 4.68
CA VAL A 18 1.46 -12.52 5.82
C VAL A 18 0.86 -11.97 7.11
N LEU A 19 1.04 -10.67 7.39
CA LEU A 19 0.46 -10.02 8.56
C LEU A 19 -1.07 -10.02 8.53
N ASP A 20 -1.66 -9.69 7.37
CA ASP A 20 -3.11 -9.65 7.18
C ASP A 20 -3.75 -11.02 7.48
N LEU A 21 -3.19 -12.10 6.93
CA LEU A 21 -3.64 -13.46 7.17
C LEU A 21 -3.41 -13.89 8.62
N ARG A 22 -2.24 -13.60 9.19
CA ARG A 22 -1.86 -14.01 10.55
C ARG A 22 -2.75 -13.39 11.63
N PHE A 23 -3.11 -12.12 11.45
CA PHE A 23 -3.86 -11.33 12.43
C PHE A 23 -5.33 -11.12 12.04
N ARG A 24 -5.76 -11.68 10.91
CA ARG A 24 -7.13 -11.57 10.38
C ARG A 24 -7.59 -10.11 10.33
N LEU A 25 -6.91 -9.30 9.52
CA LEU A 25 -7.08 -7.84 9.52
C LEU A 25 -8.15 -7.37 8.52
N PHE A 26 -7.81 -7.37 7.24
CA PHE A 26 -8.52 -6.76 6.12
C PHE A 26 -8.94 -7.80 5.07
N PHE A 27 -8.00 -8.35 4.28
CA PHE A 27 -8.33 -9.36 3.24
C PHE A 27 -8.76 -10.69 3.87
N ALA A 28 -8.10 -11.08 4.96
CA ALA A 28 -8.39 -12.29 5.72
C ALA A 28 -9.79 -12.32 6.38
N VAL A 29 -10.46 -11.17 6.49
CA VAL A 29 -11.80 -11.05 7.08
C VAL A 29 -12.88 -10.95 6.02
N ALA A 30 -12.68 -10.10 5.01
CA ALA A 30 -13.69 -9.83 3.99
C ALA A 30 -13.03 -9.64 2.62
N PRO A 31 -12.59 -10.72 1.94
CA PRO A 31 -11.71 -10.64 0.77
C PRO A 31 -12.35 -9.87 -0.39
N LEU A 32 -13.65 -10.03 -0.62
CA LEU A 32 -14.34 -9.32 -1.72
C LEU A 32 -14.42 -7.81 -1.45
N ARG A 33 -14.80 -7.41 -0.23
CA ARG A 33 -14.84 -5.99 0.16
C ARG A 33 -13.45 -5.39 0.15
N ALA A 34 -12.46 -6.14 0.62
CA ALA A 34 -11.07 -5.72 0.64
C ALA A 34 -10.52 -5.49 -0.76
N ALA A 35 -10.82 -6.39 -1.70
CA ALA A 35 -10.46 -6.24 -3.10
C ALA A 35 -11.09 -4.98 -3.72
N VAL A 36 -12.39 -4.75 -3.50
CA VAL A 36 -13.07 -3.55 -4.01
C VAL A 36 -12.44 -2.27 -3.44
N VAL A 37 -12.23 -2.20 -2.14
CA VAL A 37 -11.63 -1.01 -1.50
C VAL A 37 -10.21 -0.79 -2.00
N LEU A 38 -9.40 -1.84 -2.12
CA LEU A 38 -8.04 -1.73 -2.63
C LEU A 38 -8.01 -1.23 -4.08
N VAL A 39 -8.82 -1.84 -4.95
CA VAL A 39 -8.90 -1.46 -6.38
C VAL A 39 -9.38 -0.02 -6.53
N VAL A 40 -10.42 0.37 -5.80
CA VAL A 40 -10.94 1.75 -5.84
C VAL A 40 -9.92 2.75 -5.32
N GLY A 41 -9.24 2.44 -4.21
CA GLY A 41 -8.19 3.32 -3.66
C GLY A 41 -7.02 3.50 -4.62
N VAL A 42 -6.51 2.41 -5.18
CA VAL A 42 -5.43 2.46 -6.18
C VAL A 42 -5.87 3.23 -7.42
N ALA A 43 -7.07 2.97 -7.94
CA ALA A 43 -7.60 3.68 -9.11
C ALA A 43 -7.77 5.19 -8.85
N PHE A 44 -8.21 5.57 -7.65
CA PHE A 44 -8.32 6.97 -7.25
C PHE A 44 -6.95 7.68 -7.25
N PHE A 45 -5.93 7.06 -6.64
CA PHE A 45 -4.60 7.65 -6.63
C PHE A 45 -3.96 7.69 -8.01
N LEU A 46 -4.15 6.66 -8.84
CA LEU A 46 -3.70 6.69 -10.23
C LEU A 46 -4.37 7.83 -11.03
N ALA A 47 -5.67 8.05 -10.83
CA ALA A 47 -6.37 9.17 -11.47
C ALA A 47 -5.81 10.51 -10.97
N TRP A 48 -5.49 10.60 -9.68
CA TRP A 48 -4.85 11.78 -9.08
C TRP A 48 -3.46 12.03 -9.67
N ASP A 49 -2.62 10.99 -9.80
CA ASP A 49 -1.30 11.07 -10.41
C ASP A 49 -1.40 11.54 -11.87
N ALA A 50 -2.35 11.00 -12.63
CA ALA A 50 -2.59 11.42 -14.01
C ALA A 50 -2.98 12.90 -14.12
N VAL A 51 -3.81 13.40 -13.19
CA VAL A 51 -4.13 14.83 -13.11
C VAL A 51 -2.89 15.65 -12.76
N GLY A 52 -2.07 15.17 -11.83
CA GLY A 52 -0.83 15.82 -11.41
C GLY A 52 0.22 15.90 -12.51
N ILE A 53 0.36 14.85 -13.32
CA ILE A 53 1.19 14.81 -14.53
C ILE A 53 0.65 15.79 -15.57
N GLY A 54 -0.66 15.73 -15.86
CA GLY A 54 -1.29 16.63 -16.83
C GLY A 54 -1.22 18.11 -16.44
N ALA A 55 -1.18 18.42 -15.15
CA ALA A 55 -1.00 19.77 -14.63
C ALA A 55 0.46 20.25 -14.62
N GLY A 56 1.43 19.39 -14.96
CA GLY A 56 2.86 19.70 -14.88
C GLY A 56 3.35 19.90 -13.44
N ILE A 57 2.72 19.26 -12.46
CA ILE A 57 3.10 19.35 -11.04
C ILE A 57 4.05 18.20 -10.67
N PHE A 58 3.85 17.03 -11.29
CA PHE A 58 4.67 15.84 -11.09
C PHE A 58 5.66 15.67 -12.24
N PHE A 59 6.86 16.23 -12.09
CA PHE A 59 7.98 15.94 -12.99
C PHE A 59 8.87 14.84 -12.38
N ARG A 60 9.34 13.91 -13.22
CA ARG A 60 10.36 12.91 -12.85
C ARG A 60 11.60 13.61 -12.26
N GLY A 61 11.80 13.50 -10.95
CA GLY A 61 13.10 13.76 -10.34
C GLY A 61 14.10 12.71 -10.82
N ALA A 62 15.17 13.15 -11.47
CA ALA A 62 16.38 12.42 -11.91
C ALA A 62 16.25 10.91 -12.27
N PRO A 63 16.55 10.47 -13.52
CA PRO A 63 16.20 9.14 -14.05
C PRO A 63 16.96 7.92 -13.47
N GLU A 64 17.79 8.05 -12.43
CA GLU A 64 18.81 7.06 -12.11
C GLU A 64 18.31 5.81 -11.35
N LEU A 65 17.04 5.78 -10.91
CA LEU A 65 16.48 4.71 -10.08
C LEU A 65 15.20 4.04 -10.63
N LEU A 66 14.72 4.43 -11.81
CA LEU A 66 13.46 3.93 -12.40
C LEU A 66 13.70 2.84 -13.46
N ILE A 67 12.96 1.73 -13.41
CA ILE A 67 13.17 0.50 -14.22
C ILE A 67 13.04 0.74 -15.73
N GLY A 68 12.53 1.90 -16.13
CA GLY A 68 12.31 2.26 -17.53
C GLY A 68 11.13 1.51 -18.15
N VAL A 69 10.41 0.71 -17.36
CA VAL A 69 9.14 0.08 -17.74
C VAL A 69 8.01 1.00 -17.34
N GLU A 70 7.50 1.71 -18.33
CA GLU A 70 6.40 2.65 -18.17
C GLU A 70 5.07 1.95 -18.51
N LEU A 71 4.09 2.02 -17.61
CA LEU A 71 2.74 1.54 -17.84
C LEU A 71 1.96 2.48 -18.78
N ALA A 72 2.29 3.78 -18.71
CA ALA A 72 1.79 4.88 -19.53
C ALA A 72 2.88 5.97 -19.59
N PRO A 73 2.80 6.97 -20.48
CA PRO A 73 3.79 8.06 -20.51
C PRO A 73 3.96 8.65 -19.11
N GLU A 74 5.18 8.57 -18.57
CA GLU A 74 5.53 9.08 -17.23
C GLU A 74 4.99 8.31 -16.02
N LEU A 75 4.33 7.15 -16.21
CA LEU A 75 3.83 6.32 -15.10
C LEU A 75 4.64 5.03 -14.96
N PRO A 76 5.63 4.96 -14.05
CA PRO A 76 6.44 3.77 -13.85
C PRO A 76 5.61 2.63 -13.24
N LEU A 77 5.91 1.40 -13.63
CA LEU A 77 5.25 0.21 -13.10
C LEU A 77 5.30 0.16 -11.56
N GLU A 78 6.42 0.58 -10.98
CA GLU A 78 6.69 0.61 -9.55
C GLU A 78 5.70 1.48 -8.77
N GLU A 79 5.13 2.51 -9.40
CA GLU A 79 4.12 3.38 -8.80
C GLU A 79 2.86 2.58 -8.46
N LEU A 80 2.44 1.66 -9.34
CA LEU A 80 1.30 0.79 -9.10
C LEU A 80 1.52 -0.10 -7.87
N PHE A 81 2.73 -0.65 -7.73
CA PHE A 81 3.11 -1.45 -6.55
C PHE A 81 3.18 -0.60 -5.30
N PHE A 82 3.72 0.61 -5.40
CA PHE A 82 3.79 1.56 -4.29
C PHE A 82 2.39 1.96 -3.80
N LEU A 83 1.49 2.36 -4.70
CA LEU A 83 0.10 2.71 -4.36
C LEU A 83 -0.65 1.51 -3.78
N THR A 84 -0.42 0.31 -4.32
CA THR A 84 -0.97 -0.93 -3.77
C THR A 84 -0.48 -1.15 -2.34
N LEU A 85 0.83 -1.03 -2.10
CA LEU A 85 1.41 -1.14 -0.77
C LEU A 85 0.85 -0.08 0.18
N LEU A 86 0.76 1.18 -0.26
CA LEU A 86 0.25 2.31 0.52
C LEU A 86 -1.20 2.06 0.95
N CYS A 87 -2.07 1.71 0.01
CA CYS A 87 -3.48 1.42 0.29
C CYS A 87 -3.62 0.21 1.22
N TYR A 88 -2.87 -0.86 0.96
CA TYR A 88 -2.95 -2.07 1.78
C TYR A 88 -2.41 -1.85 3.19
N LEU A 89 -1.24 -1.22 3.34
CA LEU A 89 -0.67 -0.85 4.63
C LEU A 89 -1.66 -0.02 5.44
N THR A 90 -2.28 0.99 4.81
CA THR A 90 -3.28 1.84 5.47
C THR A 90 -4.45 1.01 6.00
N MET A 91 -4.99 0.09 5.21
CA MET A 91 -6.10 -0.75 5.64
C MET A 91 -5.70 -1.73 6.76
N ASN A 92 -4.49 -2.29 6.71
CA ASN A 92 -3.96 -3.12 7.78
C ASN A 92 -3.79 -2.33 9.08
N LEU A 93 -3.37 -1.06 9.01
CA LEU A 93 -3.27 -0.18 10.17
C LEU A 93 -4.64 0.19 10.73
N VAL A 94 -5.58 0.59 9.88
CA VAL A 94 -6.95 0.97 10.27
C VAL A 94 -7.65 -0.19 10.99
N THR A 95 -7.45 -1.41 10.51
CA THR A 95 -8.06 -2.61 11.12
C THR A 95 -7.24 -3.15 12.31
N GLY A 96 -5.91 -3.01 12.30
CA GLY A 96 -5.01 -3.55 13.31
C GLY A 96 -4.88 -2.69 14.57
N LEU A 97 -4.78 -1.36 14.42
CA LEU A 97 -4.54 -0.43 15.54
C LEU A 97 -5.61 -0.52 16.65
N PRO A 98 -6.93 -0.55 16.36
CA PRO A 98 -7.94 -0.69 17.40
C PRO A 98 -7.78 -1.96 18.24
N ARG A 99 -7.35 -3.06 17.61
CA ARG A 99 -7.12 -4.35 18.28
C ARG A 99 -5.91 -4.30 19.21
N ILE A 100 -4.82 -3.65 18.77
CA ILE A 100 -3.61 -3.46 19.59
C ILE A 100 -3.93 -2.58 20.80
N VAL A 101 -4.61 -1.45 20.59
CA VAL A 101 -4.98 -0.54 21.68
C VAL A 101 -5.89 -1.22 22.70
N GLY A 102 -6.87 -2.02 22.25
CA GLY A 102 -7.71 -2.84 23.12
C GLY A 102 -6.89 -3.82 23.96
N ALA A 103 -6.02 -4.60 23.33
CA ALA A 103 -5.20 -5.59 24.02
C ALA A 103 -4.25 -4.99 25.07
N VAL A 104 -3.65 -3.82 24.79
CA VAL A 104 -2.78 -3.11 25.73
C VAL A 104 -3.56 -2.58 26.92
N ARG A 105 -4.78 -2.07 26.72
CA ARG A 105 -5.64 -1.56 27.81
C ARG A 105 -6.03 -2.68 28.78
N THR A 106 -6.52 -3.81 28.27
CA THR A 106 -6.90 -4.97 29.11
C THR A 106 -5.72 -5.47 29.95
N ARG A 107 -4.51 -5.52 29.40
CA ARG A 107 -3.31 -5.94 30.17
C ARG A 107 -2.98 -4.99 31.32
N ARG A 108 -3.21 -3.68 31.16
CA ARG A 108 -2.96 -2.69 32.22
C ARG A 108 -3.99 -2.77 33.34
N GLU A 109 -5.23 -3.13 33.03
CA GLU A 109 -6.30 -3.31 34.02
C GLU A 109 -6.06 -4.56 34.88
N VAL A 110 -5.60 -5.66 34.29
CA VAL A 110 -5.28 -6.91 35.03
C VAL A 110 -4.02 -6.78 35.90
N ALA A 111 -3.10 -5.85 35.57
CA ALA A 111 -1.87 -5.62 36.31
C ALA A 111 -2.01 -4.62 37.48
N ARG A 112 -3.18 -4.02 37.67
CA ARG A 112 -3.52 -3.15 38.81
C ARG A 112 -4.34 -3.93 39.83
#